data_AF-A0A101U5I5-F1
#
_entry.id   AF-A0A101U5I5-F1
#
_cell.length_a   1.000
_cell.length_b   1.000
_cell.length_c   1.000
_cell.angle_alpha   90.00
_cell.angle_beta   90.00
_cell.angle_gamma   90.00
#
_symmetry.space_group_name_H-M   'P 1'
#
loop_
_entity.id
_entity.type
_entity.pdbx_description
1 polymer ?
#
loop_
_entity_poly.entity_id
_entity_poly.type
_entity_poly.pdbx_seq_one_letter_code
_entity_poly.pdbx_strand_id
1 'polypeptide(L)'
;MDSDGASTPDALRAAALAPPPDHRNVDTSWWQELWRRHAHITTPLRERGLECDIEFGLSAYIVRVSLPDDSYLIISPPQEPSCDRPPGDPEGWTATREHPDDQALFEVVYDSAPSHDPGALQRPEVRHGGSAQPLIEAIDHRLAQLGLLPHPGSPTTDPHAGPATPTHHAPEAADLLDKAERAPAYVYGDAMLALTDRLNGAESHAEAALLLHQILEPTNGLLERLGEFFEAAGEKAKEAEEDDGFDLSYDLADAAAEIRNLAEVLHLAEDRMRTLTPLLPAPRLPPAPACPPSLPSRALPAAQPRHTR
;
A
#
# COMPACT_ATOMS: atom_id res chain seq x y z
N MET A 1 -33.34 -0.43 47.90
CA MET A 1 -33.28 -0.04 46.49
C MET A 1 -32.30 1.10 46.42
N ASP A 2 -31.33 0.97 45.52
CA ASP A 2 -30.43 1.99 44.94
C ASP A 2 -29.03 1.38 44.80
N SER A 3 -28.87 0.65 43.69
CA SER A 3 -27.57 0.33 43.12
C SER A 3 -27.33 1.38 42.04
N ASP A 4 -26.59 2.42 42.41
CA ASP A 4 -26.14 3.44 41.47
C ASP A 4 -24.98 2.86 40.66
N GLY A 5 -25.22 2.71 39.37
CA GLY A 5 -24.28 2.14 38.41
C GLY A 5 -23.15 3.11 38.17
N ALA A 6 -21.98 2.82 38.71
CA ALA A 6 -20.72 3.36 38.22
C ALA A 6 -20.40 2.75 36.85
N SER A 7 -21.15 3.17 35.82
CA SER A 7 -20.87 2.86 34.43
C SER A 7 -19.94 3.94 33.87
N THR A 8 -18.65 3.60 33.89
CA THR A 8 -17.66 3.80 32.83
C THR A 8 -17.75 5.11 32.00
N PRO A 9 -16.86 6.10 32.20
CA PRO A 9 -16.78 7.30 31.36
C PRO A 9 -16.18 7.05 29.95
N ASP A 10 -15.88 5.80 29.58
CA ASP A 10 -15.22 5.44 28.31
C ASP A 10 -16.19 5.26 27.12
N ALA A 11 -17.49 5.10 27.38
CA ALA A 11 -18.47 4.86 26.31
C ALA A 11 -18.90 6.14 25.57
N LEU A 12 -18.71 7.33 26.16
CA LEU A 12 -19.07 8.63 25.55
C LEU A 12 -17.93 9.24 24.72
N ARG A 13 -16.77 8.58 24.67
CA ARG A 13 -15.59 9.02 23.90
C ARG A 13 -15.44 8.32 22.55
N ALA A 14 -16.38 7.44 22.19
CA ALA A 14 -16.60 7.02 20.81
C ALA A 14 -17.28 8.18 20.06
N ALA A 15 -16.54 9.28 19.87
CA ALA A 15 -16.87 10.23 18.82
C ALA A 15 -17.03 9.41 17.55
N ALA A 16 -18.17 9.55 16.87
CA ALA A 16 -18.46 8.80 15.66
C ALA A 16 -17.38 9.16 14.63
N LEU A 17 -16.34 8.33 14.53
CA LEU A 17 -15.33 8.44 13.50
C LEU A 17 -16.06 8.49 12.17
N ALA A 18 -15.70 9.44 11.29
CA ALA A 18 -16.18 9.44 9.92
C ALA A 18 -16.03 8.03 9.34
N PRO A 19 -16.97 7.53 8.52
CA PRO A 19 -16.92 6.16 8.01
C PRO A 19 -15.58 5.88 7.29
N PRO A 20 -15.14 4.61 7.24
CA PRO A 20 -14.07 4.26 6.31
C PRO A 20 -14.52 4.59 4.87
N PRO A 21 -13.57 4.81 3.94
CA PRO A 21 -13.92 5.10 2.56
C PRO A 21 -14.73 3.95 1.96
N ASP A 22 -15.60 4.26 1.00
CA ASP A 22 -16.48 3.30 0.35
C ASP A 22 -15.92 2.92 -1.03
N HIS A 23 -14.99 1.96 -1.05
CA HIS A 23 -14.50 1.39 -2.29
C HIS A 23 -14.21 -0.12 -2.15
N ARG A 24 -14.18 -0.81 -3.29
CA ARG A 24 -14.06 -2.28 -3.39
C ARG A 24 -12.80 -2.91 -2.75
N ASN A 25 -11.82 -2.11 -2.35
CA ASN A 25 -10.55 -2.59 -1.80
C ASN A 25 -10.49 -2.53 -0.27
N VAL A 26 -11.48 -1.91 0.40
CA VAL A 26 -11.49 -1.69 1.86
C VAL A 26 -11.36 -2.98 2.66
N ASP A 27 -11.92 -4.08 2.13
CA ASP A 27 -11.88 -5.40 2.77
C ASP A 27 -10.60 -6.21 2.45
N THR A 28 -9.72 -5.69 1.60
CA THR A 28 -8.49 -6.41 1.23
C THR A 28 -7.41 -6.24 2.31
N SER A 29 -6.65 -7.31 2.55
CA SER A 29 -5.61 -7.33 3.60
C SER A 29 -4.49 -6.32 3.35
N TRP A 30 -4.10 -6.10 2.09
CA TRP A 30 -3.09 -5.12 1.73
C TRP A 30 -3.55 -3.69 2.03
N TRP A 31 -4.81 -3.36 1.72
CA TRP A 31 -5.36 -2.03 1.95
C TRP A 31 -5.53 -1.78 3.44
N GLN A 32 -5.98 -2.78 4.20
CA GLN A 32 -6.07 -2.67 5.67
C GLN A 32 -4.70 -2.45 6.33
N GLU A 33 -3.64 -3.09 5.82
CA GLU A 33 -2.27 -2.85 6.28
C GLU A 33 -1.80 -1.43 5.92
N LEU A 34 -2.06 -0.98 4.69
CA LEU A 34 -1.77 0.38 4.23
C LEU A 34 -2.50 1.43 5.09
N TRP A 35 -3.77 1.21 5.36
CA TRP A 35 -4.60 2.03 6.25
C TRP A 35 -4.05 2.07 7.67
N ARG A 36 -3.61 0.91 8.20
CA ARG A 36 -2.98 0.85 9.53
C ARG A 36 -1.71 1.67 9.62
N ARG A 37 -0.91 1.69 8.54
CA ARG A 37 0.31 2.52 8.47
C ARG A 37 0.00 4.00 8.45
N HIS A 38 -1.07 4.41 7.77
CA HIS A 38 -1.52 5.82 7.71
C HIS A 38 -2.44 6.23 8.87
N ALA A 39 -2.71 5.34 9.83
CA ALA A 39 -3.64 5.60 10.94
C ALA A 39 -3.27 6.83 11.78
N HIS A 40 -1.98 7.18 11.85
CA HIS A 40 -1.48 8.36 12.55
C HIS A 40 -1.89 9.69 11.88
N ILE A 41 -2.38 9.66 10.63
CA ILE A 41 -2.96 10.78 9.89
C ILE A 41 -4.48 10.62 9.75
N THR A 42 -4.93 9.43 9.31
CA THR A 42 -6.35 9.22 9.00
C THR A 42 -7.23 9.21 10.25
N THR A 43 -6.74 8.69 11.39
CA THR A 43 -7.52 8.67 12.64
C THR A 43 -7.84 10.07 13.16
N PRO A 44 -6.86 10.99 13.38
CA PRO A 44 -7.19 12.31 13.88
C PRO A 44 -8.08 13.12 12.92
N LEU A 45 -7.95 12.97 11.60
CA LEU A 45 -8.83 13.64 10.65
C LEU A 45 -10.27 13.10 10.72
N ARG A 46 -10.44 11.78 10.83
CA ARG A 46 -11.76 11.14 10.98
C ARG A 46 -12.44 11.45 12.30
N GLU A 47 -11.68 11.68 13.38
CA GLU A 47 -12.22 12.17 14.66
C GLU A 47 -12.88 13.55 14.52
N ARG A 48 -12.53 14.33 13.48
CA ARG A 48 -13.15 15.62 13.16
C ARG A 48 -14.35 15.48 12.21
N GLY A 49 -14.75 14.26 11.87
CA GLY A 49 -15.84 14.01 10.92
C GLY A 49 -15.44 14.19 9.45
N LEU A 50 -14.13 14.24 9.15
CA LEU A 50 -13.64 14.33 7.78
C LEU A 50 -13.50 12.93 7.17
N GLU A 51 -14.04 12.74 5.97
CA GLU A 51 -13.86 11.51 5.21
C GLU A 51 -12.46 11.45 4.62
N CYS A 52 -11.77 10.34 4.82
CA CYS A 52 -10.40 10.14 4.33
C CYS A 52 -10.34 8.88 3.49
N ASP A 53 -9.59 8.94 2.40
CA ASP A 53 -9.21 7.79 1.60
C ASP A 53 -7.68 7.78 1.37
N ILE A 54 -7.14 6.62 1.04
CA ILE A 54 -5.75 6.44 0.64
C ILE A 54 -5.72 6.02 -0.82
N GLU A 55 -5.19 6.90 -1.64
CA GLU A 55 -5.08 6.73 -3.09
C GLU A 55 -3.61 6.65 -3.49
N PHE A 56 -3.34 6.01 -4.63
CA PHE A 56 -2.01 6.09 -5.23
C PHE A 56 -1.97 7.31 -6.14
N GLY A 57 -1.19 8.33 -5.76
CA GLY A 57 -0.97 9.53 -6.55
C GLY A 57 0.08 9.30 -7.65
N LEU A 58 0.74 10.38 -8.08
CA LEU A 58 1.73 10.33 -9.17
C LEU A 58 2.89 9.36 -8.89
N SER A 59 3.40 9.31 -7.66
CA SER A 59 4.55 8.46 -7.31
C SER A 59 4.47 7.79 -5.94
N ALA A 60 3.45 8.11 -5.14
CA ALA A 60 3.33 7.63 -3.76
C ALA A 60 1.88 7.55 -3.31
N TYR A 61 1.65 6.78 -2.24
CA TYR A 61 0.36 6.78 -1.55
C TYR A 61 0.13 8.13 -0.87
N ILE A 62 -1.04 8.72 -1.14
CA ILE A 62 -1.49 9.99 -0.60
C ILE A 62 -2.75 9.76 0.24
N VAL A 63 -2.98 10.61 1.23
CA VAL A 63 -4.25 10.66 1.95
C VAL A 63 -5.09 11.77 1.32
N ARG A 64 -6.23 11.41 0.73
CA ARG A 64 -7.22 12.34 0.19
C ARG A 64 -8.30 12.57 1.24
N VAL A 65 -8.66 13.82 1.47
CA VAL A 65 -9.68 14.20 2.46
C VAL A 65 -10.74 15.06 1.80
N SER A 66 -12.00 14.64 1.87
CA SER A 66 -13.12 15.43 1.36
C SER A 66 -13.48 16.53 2.36
N LEU A 67 -13.61 17.77 1.88
CA LEU A 67 -14.04 18.92 2.69
C LEU A 67 -15.52 19.28 2.41
N PRO A 68 -16.20 19.97 3.35
CA PRO A 68 -17.63 20.31 3.20
C PRO A 68 -17.99 21.27 2.08
N ASP A 69 -17.00 21.90 1.45
CA ASP A 69 -17.15 22.87 0.37
C ASP A 69 -16.75 22.31 -0.99
N ASP A 70 -16.81 20.98 -1.13
CA ASP A 70 -16.47 20.21 -2.33
C ASP A 70 -14.99 20.28 -2.76
N SER A 71 -14.16 21.03 -2.02
CA SER A 71 -12.70 20.96 -2.12
C SER A 71 -12.15 19.72 -1.43
N TYR A 72 -10.88 19.39 -1.69
CA TYR A 72 -10.21 18.28 -1.04
C TYR A 72 -8.83 18.70 -0.53
N LEU A 73 -8.40 18.06 0.56
CA LEU A 73 -7.00 18.10 1.00
C LEU A 73 -6.27 16.87 0.44
N ILE A 74 -5.08 17.09 -0.08
CA ILE A 74 -4.11 16.05 -0.42
C ILE A 74 -2.98 16.13 0.59
N ILE A 75 -2.74 15.04 1.31
CA ILE A 75 -1.57 14.88 2.18
C ILE A 75 -0.65 13.86 1.54
N SER A 76 0.53 14.29 1.14
CA SER A 76 1.48 13.48 0.39
C SER A 76 2.88 13.50 1.01
N PRO A 77 3.66 12.42 0.85
CA PRO A 77 5.08 12.44 1.14
C PRO A 77 5.83 13.30 0.10
N PRO A 78 7.11 13.65 0.35
CA PRO A 78 7.94 14.38 -0.61
C PRO A 78 7.99 13.63 -1.94
N GLN A 79 7.71 14.33 -3.04
CA GLN A 79 7.57 13.72 -4.36
C GLN A 79 8.92 13.31 -4.98
N GLU A 80 10.03 13.97 -4.60
CA GLU A 80 11.36 13.66 -5.12
C GLU A 80 12.51 14.01 -4.15
N PRO A 81 13.58 13.19 -4.10
CA PRO A 81 13.67 11.84 -4.66
C PRO A 81 12.73 10.89 -3.92
N SER A 82 12.25 9.87 -4.63
CA SER A 82 11.43 8.79 -4.05
C SER A 82 12.09 8.25 -2.78
N CYS A 83 11.39 8.37 -1.65
CA CYS A 83 11.90 7.95 -0.36
C CYS A 83 11.93 6.41 -0.29
N ASP A 84 13.09 5.80 0.03
CA ASP A 84 13.23 4.35 0.27
C ASP A 84 12.44 3.83 1.51
N ARG A 85 11.61 4.68 2.10
CA ARG A 85 10.83 4.38 3.31
C ARG A 85 9.49 3.73 2.96
N PRO A 86 8.97 2.86 3.85
CA PRO A 86 7.67 2.27 3.65
C PRO A 86 6.56 3.34 3.60
N PRO A 87 5.46 3.11 2.84
CA PRO A 87 4.30 4.00 2.84
C PRO A 87 3.77 4.25 4.26
N GLY A 88 3.49 5.52 4.56
CA GLY A 88 3.03 5.96 5.87
C GLY A 88 4.12 6.32 6.87
N ASP A 89 5.41 6.32 6.50
CA ASP A 89 6.50 6.83 7.35
C ASP A 89 7.54 7.66 6.57
N PRO A 90 7.14 8.75 5.91
CA PRO A 90 8.06 9.58 5.14
C PRO A 90 8.94 10.45 6.03
N GLU A 91 9.95 11.06 5.44
CA GLU A 91 10.83 12.03 6.09
C GLU A 91 10.20 13.41 6.33
N GLY A 92 9.11 13.71 5.61
CA GLY A 92 8.34 14.95 5.67
C GLY A 92 6.92 14.74 5.14
N TRP A 93 6.07 15.74 5.31
CA TRP A 93 4.72 15.75 4.77
C TRP A 93 4.42 17.08 4.10
N THR A 94 3.69 17.02 2.99
CA THR A 94 3.10 18.18 2.34
C THR A 94 1.58 18.01 2.36
N ALA A 95 0.87 19.08 2.69
CA ALA A 95 -0.58 19.14 2.61
C ALA A 95 -1.00 20.30 1.72
N THR A 96 -1.73 19.98 0.66
CA THR A 96 -2.32 20.95 -0.27
C THR A 96 -3.84 20.89 -0.19
N ARG A 97 -4.49 22.02 -0.48
CA ARG A 97 -5.94 22.11 -0.67
C ARG A 97 -6.20 22.51 -2.11
N GLU A 98 -7.11 21.78 -2.75
CA GLU A 98 -7.38 21.90 -4.19
C GLU A 98 -8.88 21.69 -4.44
N HIS A 99 -9.39 22.20 -5.57
CA HIS A 99 -10.77 22.02 -5.99
C HIS A 99 -10.79 21.49 -7.42
N PRO A 100 -11.61 20.47 -7.76
CA PRO A 100 -11.58 19.85 -9.07
C PRO A 100 -11.94 20.83 -10.20
N ASP A 101 -12.89 21.73 -9.94
CA ASP A 101 -13.36 22.71 -10.93
C ASP A 101 -12.70 24.10 -10.82
N ASP A 102 -11.85 24.33 -9.80
CA ASP A 102 -11.22 25.63 -9.56
C ASP A 102 -9.72 25.47 -9.32
N GLN A 103 -8.96 25.53 -10.41
CA GLN A 103 -7.50 25.48 -10.39
C GLN A 103 -6.88 26.67 -9.64
N ALA A 104 -7.61 27.78 -9.45
CA ALA A 104 -7.10 28.94 -8.71
C ALA A 104 -7.11 28.70 -7.18
N LEU A 105 -7.79 27.65 -6.71
CA LEU A 105 -7.92 27.33 -5.28
C LEU A 105 -6.68 26.64 -4.70
N PHE A 106 -5.69 26.26 -5.51
CA PHE A 106 -4.48 25.57 -5.04
C PHE A 106 -3.79 26.35 -3.90
N GLU A 107 -3.73 25.72 -2.73
CA GLU A 107 -3.13 26.27 -1.53
C GLU A 107 -2.25 25.23 -0.83
N VAL A 108 -1.03 25.62 -0.44
CA VAL A 108 -0.18 24.81 0.45
C VAL A 108 -0.53 25.14 1.90
N VAL A 109 -1.13 24.18 2.61
CA VAL A 109 -1.55 24.31 4.01
C VAL A 109 -0.40 24.02 4.96
N TYR A 110 0.44 23.03 4.62
CA TYR A 110 1.56 22.61 5.43
C TYR A 110 2.64 21.98 4.55
N ASP A 111 3.91 22.20 4.86
CA ASP A 111 5.01 21.56 4.15
C ASP A 111 6.26 21.44 5.02
N SER A 112 6.50 20.22 5.53
CA SER A 112 7.72 19.83 6.23
C SER A 112 8.70 19.05 5.36
N ALA A 113 8.46 18.95 4.04
CA ALA A 113 9.33 18.23 3.14
C ALA A 113 10.71 18.89 3.08
N PRO A 114 11.80 18.12 3.15
CA PRO A 114 13.15 18.64 3.03
C PRO A 114 13.38 19.18 1.61
N SER A 115 13.69 20.47 1.51
CA SER A 115 14.08 21.05 0.22
C SER A 115 15.50 20.62 -0.14
N HIS A 116 15.66 20.16 -1.38
CA HIS A 116 16.97 19.82 -1.97
C HIS A 116 17.67 21.04 -2.57
N ASP A 117 16.99 22.20 -2.60
CA ASP A 117 17.59 23.46 -3.04
C ASP A 117 18.42 24.07 -1.88
N PRO A 118 19.76 24.16 -2.00
CA PRO A 118 20.61 24.76 -0.98
C PRO A 118 20.37 26.27 -0.77
N GLY A 119 19.59 26.92 -1.64
CA GLY A 119 19.17 28.32 -1.51
C GLY A 119 17.77 28.53 -0.95
N ALA A 120 16.98 27.48 -0.73
CA ALA A 120 15.61 27.62 -0.23
C ALA A 120 15.60 28.14 1.21
N LEU A 121 14.75 29.13 1.48
CA LEU A 121 14.49 29.59 2.84
C LEU A 121 13.94 28.41 3.65
N GLN A 122 14.62 28.05 4.74
CA GLN A 122 14.11 27.03 5.65
C GLN A 122 12.79 27.51 6.26
N ARG A 123 11.74 26.76 5.97
CA ARG A 123 10.43 26.93 6.58
C ARG A 123 10.44 26.36 8.00
N PRO A 124 9.76 26.98 8.98
CA PRO A 124 9.70 26.46 10.35
C PRO A 124 9.22 25.01 10.43
N GLU A 125 8.40 24.57 9.49
CA GLU A 125 7.74 23.27 9.45
C GLU A 125 8.74 22.13 9.16
N VAL A 126 9.84 22.40 8.46
CA VAL A 126 10.88 21.41 8.11
C VAL A 126 11.46 20.73 9.36
N ARG A 127 11.50 21.41 10.51
CA ARG A 127 11.98 20.85 11.77
C ARG A 127 11.11 19.70 12.32
N HIS A 128 9.89 19.56 11.80
CA HIS A 128 8.93 18.57 12.26
C HIS A 128 9.01 17.26 11.46
N GLY A 129 9.66 17.26 10.29
CA GLY A 129 9.83 16.08 9.43
C GLY A 129 8.53 15.31 9.22
N GLY A 130 8.60 13.97 9.29
CA GLY A 130 7.46 13.06 9.13
C GLY A 130 6.46 13.03 10.30
N SER A 131 6.58 13.92 11.29
CA SER A 131 5.62 13.97 12.39
C SER A 131 4.25 14.44 11.92
N ALA A 132 3.21 13.64 12.15
CA ALA A 132 1.84 14.02 11.80
C ALA A 132 1.23 15.06 12.74
N GLN A 133 1.70 15.18 13.99
CA GLN A 133 1.06 16.08 14.95
C GLN A 133 1.06 17.56 14.49
N PRO A 134 2.21 18.16 14.08
CA PRO A 134 2.23 19.56 13.62
C PRO A 134 1.47 19.76 12.32
N LEU A 135 1.44 18.74 11.45
CA LEU A 135 0.63 18.70 10.25
C LEU A 135 -0.87 18.80 10.57
N ILE A 136 -1.38 17.96 11.49
CA ILE A 136 -2.79 17.98 11.90
C ILE A 136 -3.15 19.31 12.56
N GLU A 137 -2.28 19.86 13.40
CA GLU A 137 -2.49 21.18 14.03
C GLU A 137 -2.59 22.30 12.99
N ALA A 138 -1.78 22.26 11.93
CA ALA A 138 -1.83 23.24 10.83
C ALA A 138 -3.11 23.10 10.00
N ILE A 139 -3.53 21.87 9.69
CA ILE A 139 -4.79 21.58 9.00
C ILE A 139 -5.96 22.11 9.83
N ASP A 140 -6.00 21.84 11.13
CA ASP A 140 -7.06 22.34 12.02
C ASP A 140 -7.14 23.84 12.04
N HIS A 141 -5.99 24.50 12.21
CA HIS A 141 -5.94 25.95 12.24
C HIS A 141 -6.48 26.53 10.93
N ARG A 142 -6.12 25.94 9.79
CA ARG A 142 -6.57 26.40 8.48
C ARG A 142 -8.06 26.13 8.24
N LEU A 143 -8.54 24.93 8.52
CA LEU A 143 -9.95 24.59 8.37
C LEU A 143 -10.83 25.41 9.33
N ALA A 144 -10.36 25.73 10.53
CA ALA A 144 -11.06 26.63 11.45
C ALA A 144 -11.16 28.07 10.91
N GLN A 145 -10.10 28.60 10.30
CA GLN A 145 -10.12 29.92 9.65
C GLN A 145 -11.14 29.97 8.49
N LEU A 146 -11.28 28.88 7.76
CA LEU A 146 -12.22 28.76 6.63
C LEU A 146 -13.64 28.39 7.07
N GLY A 147 -13.85 28.01 8.34
CA GLY A 147 -15.13 27.54 8.85
C GLY A 147 -15.54 26.15 8.33
N LEU A 148 -14.57 25.33 7.89
CA LEU A 148 -14.75 24.04 7.23
C LEU A 148 -14.64 22.84 8.18
N LEU A 149 -14.40 23.07 9.47
CA LEU A 149 -14.43 21.97 10.44
C LEU A 149 -15.89 21.50 10.62
N PRO A 150 -16.18 20.21 10.41
CA PRO A 150 -17.48 19.65 10.70
C PRO A 150 -17.78 19.88 12.18
N HIS A 151 -18.84 20.63 12.47
CA HIS A 151 -19.29 20.78 13.85
C HIS A 151 -19.89 19.44 14.27
N PRO A 152 -19.62 18.94 15.49
CA PRO A 152 -20.32 17.76 15.98
C PRO A 152 -21.81 18.06 15.93
N GLY A 153 -22.50 17.37 15.03
CA GLY A 153 -23.92 17.60 14.76
C GLY A 153 -24.68 17.57 16.08
N SER A 154 -25.33 18.69 16.40
CA SER A 154 -26.50 18.62 17.26
C SER A 154 -27.45 17.62 16.61
N PRO A 155 -28.04 16.66 17.35
CA PRO A 155 -28.97 15.71 16.77
C PRO A 155 -30.09 16.52 16.13
N THR A 156 -30.14 16.50 14.80
CA THR A 156 -31.24 17.10 14.05
C THR A 156 -32.51 16.43 14.55
N THR A 157 -33.21 17.21 15.37
CA THR A 157 -34.58 16.93 15.78
C THR A 157 -35.38 16.94 14.50
N ASP A 158 -35.83 15.76 14.07
CA ASP A 158 -36.90 15.64 13.09
C ASP A 158 -38.13 16.40 13.59
N PRO A 159 -38.77 17.20 12.71
CA PRO A 159 -40.17 17.48 12.89
C PRO A 159 -40.85 17.39 11.53
N HIS A 160 -41.34 16.22 11.15
CA HIS A 160 -42.79 16.01 11.00
C HIS A 160 -43.05 14.67 10.31
N ALA A 161 -43.57 13.75 11.11
CA ALA A 161 -44.48 12.74 10.66
C ALA A 161 -45.71 13.41 10.02
N GLY A 162 -45.99 13.08 8.77
CA GLY A 162 -47.28 13.21 8.11
C GLY A 162 -47.53 11.92 7.34
N PRO A 163 -48.65 11.20 7.56
CA PRO A 163 -48.83 9.86 7.06
C PRO A 163 -49.27 9.90 5.59
N ALA A 164 -48.58 9.15 4.72
CA ALA A 164 -49.12 8.75 3.43
C ALA A 164 -49.05 7.23 3.33
N THR A 165 -50.24 6.64 3.34
CA THR A 165 -50.56 5.23 3.25
C THR A 165 -49.87 4.55 2.04
N PRO A 166 -49.45 3.28 2.17
CA PRO A 166 -48.67 2.57 1.16
C PRO A 166 -49.56 2.07 0.02
N THR A 167 -49.16 2.34 -1.22
CA THR A 167 -49.63 1.56 -2.37
C THR A 167 -48.60 0.47 -2.65
N HIS A 168 -49.01 -0.76 -2.33
CA HIS A 168 -48.44 -2.01 -2.81
C HIS A 168 -48.15 -1.93 -4.32
N HIS A 169 -46.89 -2.13 -4.70
CA HIS A 169 -46.55 -2.92 -5.87
C HIS A 169 -45.41 -3.86 -5.49
N ALA A 170 -45.77 -5.13 -5.34
CA ALA A 170 -44.87 -6.24 -5.10
C ALA A 170 -44.44 -6.84 -6.48
N PRO A 171 -43.53 -7.82 -6.53
CA PRO A 171 -42.24 -7.70 -7.18
C PRO A 171 -42.12 -8.64 -8.39
N GLU A 172 -41.68 -8.17 -9.55
CA GLU A 172 -41.41 -9.09 -10.66
C GLU A 172 -40.39 -8.52 -11.64
N ALA A 173 -39.11 -8.68 -11.31
CA ALA A 173 -38.00 -8.70 -12.28
C ALA A 173 -36.64 -9.13 -11.66
N ALA A 174 -36.61 -9.62 -10.42
CA ALA A 174 -35.36 -10.00 -9.75
C ALA A 174 -34.94 -11.47 -9.97
N ASP A 175 -35.72 -12.28 -10.68
CA ASP A 175 -35.53 -13.75 -10.63
C ASP A 175 -35.24 -14.43 -11.97
N LEU A 176 -34.87 -13.68 -13.02
CA LEU A 176 -34.47 -14.24 -14.33
C LEU A 176 -33.11 -13.75 -14.85
N LEU A 177 -32.36 -12.97 -14.07
CA LEU A 177 -30.98 -12.58 -14.41
C LEU A 177 -29.95 -13.03 -13.35
N ASP A 178 -30.30 -13.99 -12.50
CA ASP A 178 -29.39 -14.56 -11.48
C ASP A 178 -28.82 -15.94 -11.87
N LYS A 179 -28.85 -16.25 -13.17
CA LYS A 179 -28.36 -17.54 -13.68
C LYS A 179 -27.79 -17.50 -15.10
N ALA A 180 -27.26 -16.36 -15.51
CA ALA A 180 -26.35 -16.29 -16.65
C ALA A 180 -24.94 -16.12 -16.08
N GLU A 181 -24.21 -17.24 -16.06
CA GLU A 181 -22.75 -17.35 -15.93
C GLU A 181 -22.01 -16.09 -15.47
N ARG A 182 -21.68 -16.04 -14.17
CA ARG A 182 -20.74 -15.07 -13.62
C ARG A 182 -19.34 -15.40 -14.15
N ALA A 183 -19.08 -15.01 -15.39
CA ALA A 183 -17.73 -14.98 -15.94
C ALA A 183 -16.87 -14.09 -15.04
N PRO A 184 -15.59 -14.43 -14.79
CA PRO A 184 -14.71 -13.62 -13.97
C PRO A 184 -14.67 -12.18 -14.52
N ALA A 185 -15.11 -11.21 -13.71
CA ALA A 185 -15.23 -9.80 -14.12
C ALA A 185 -13.87 -9.17 -14.48
N TYR A 186 -12.77 -9.77 -14.00
CA TYR A 186 -11.41 -9.29 -14.20
C TYR A 186 -10.46 -10.46 -14.51
N VAL A 187 -10.66 -11.11 -15.66
CA VAL A 187 -9.87 -12.28 -16.11
C VAL A 187 -8.35 -12.11 -15.91
N TYR A 188 -7.80 -10.94 -16.29
CA TYR A 188 -6.37 -10.67 -16.17
C TYR A 188 -5.94 -10.36 -14.72
N GLY A 189 -6.82 -9.75 -13.91
CA GLY A 189 -6.58 -9.54 -12.49
C GLY A 189 -6.55 -10.86 -11.71
N ASP A 190 -7.49 -11.76 -12.02
CA ASP A 190 -7.53 -13.10 -11.44
C ASP A 190 -6.31 -13.94 -11.85
N ALA A 191 -5.84 -13.81 -13.10
CA ALA A 191 -4.60 -14.44 -13.55
C ALA A 191 -3.36 -13.93 -12.81
N MET A 192 -3.31 -12.62 -12.53
CA MET A 192 -2.23 -12.02 -11.74
C MET A 192 -2.26 -12.49 -10.29
N LEU A 193 -3.44 -12.53 -9.68
CA LEU A 193 -3.60 -13.05 -8.32
C LEU A 193 -3.12 -14.52 -8.23
N ALA A 194 -3.53 -15.36 -9.19
CA ALA A 194 -3.09 -16.74 -9.25
C ALA A 194 -1.56 -16.88 -9.44
N LEU A 195 -0.94 -15.98 -10.22
CA LEU A 195 0.52 -15.95 -10.37
C LEU A 195 1.21 -15.55 -9.05
N THR A 196 0.67 -14.56 -8.34
CA THR A 196 1.17 -14.14 -7.02
C THR A 196 1.01 -15.24 -5.97
N ASP A 197 -0.12 -15.95 -5.95
CA ASP A 197 -0.33 -17.08 -5.04
C ASP A 197 0.68 -18.21 -5.29
N ARG A 198 0.97 -18.50 -6.57
CA ARG A 198 2.03 -19.45 -6.94
C ARG A 198 3.41 -18.97 -6.50
N LEU A 199 3.69 -17.68 -6.59
CA LEU A 199 4.96 -17.09 -6.14
C LEU A 199 5.12 -17.23 -4.62
N ASN A 200 4.06 -16.95 -3.87
CA ASN A 200 4.04 -17.09 -2.41
C ASN A 200 4.13 -18.56 -1.96
N GLY A 201 3.61 -19.49 -2.77
CA GLY A 201 3.68 -20.93 -2.53
C GLY A 201 4.94 -21.62 -3.04
N ALA A 202 5.87 -20.90 -3.68
CA ALA A 202 7.07 -21.50 -4.28
C ALA A 202 7.98 -22.12 -3.21
N GLU A 203 8.43 -23.35 -3.44
CA GLU A 203 9.28 -24.09 -2.48
C GLU A 203 10.77 -23.70 -2.62
N SER A 204 11.12 -22.97 -3.67
CA SER A 204 12.49 -22.55 -3.94
C SER A 204 12.58 -21.20 -4.63
N HIS A 205 13.70 -20.50 -4.42
CA HIS A 205 13.99 -19.25 -5.14
C HIS A 205 14.15 -19.46 -6.66
N ALA A 206 14.57 -20.65 -7.10
CA ALA A 206 14.62 -20.99 -8.51
C ALA A 206 13.22 -21.09 -9.14
N GLU A 207 12.24 -21.64 -8.41
CA GLU A 207 10.84 -21.65 -8.82
C GLU A 207 10.24 -20.24 -8.81
N ALA A 208 10.51 -19.45 -7.78
CA ALA A 208 10.12 -18.04 -7.73
C ALA A 208 10.69 -17.24 -8.91
N ALA A 209 11.95 -17.51 -9.32
CA ALA A 209 12.56 -16.88 -10.48
C ALA A 209 11.86 -17.24 -11.79
N LEU A 210 11.38 -18.48 -11.97
CA LEU A 210 10.60 -18.87 -13.17
C LEU A 210 9.24 -18.16 -13.23
N LEU A 211 8.63 -17.91 -12.07
CA LEU A 211 7.39 -17.14 -12.00
C LEU A 211 7.65 -15.66 -12.30
N LEU A 212 8.74 -15.10 -11.79
CA LEU A 212 9.17 -13.73 -12.07
C LEU A 212 9.54 -13.54 -13.55
N HIS A 213 10.12 -14.55 -14.20
CA HIS A 213 10.41 -14.54 -15.64
C HIS A 213 9.17 -14.28 -16.49
N GLN A 214 7.99 -14.81 -16.12
CA GLN A 214 6.75 -14.54 -16.86
C GLN A 214 6.35 -13.06 -16.86
N ILE A 215 6.82 -12.28 -15.89
CA ILE A 215 6.56 -10.84 -15.80
C ILE A 215 7.63 -10.06 -16.55
N LEU A 216 8.90 -10.42 -16.37
CA LEU A 216 10.06 -9.65 -16.81
C LEU A 216 10.65 -10.06 -18.16
N GLU A 217 10.17 -11.14 -18.80
CA GLU A 217 10.71 -11.54 -20.11
C GLU A 217 10.56 -10.39 -21.12
N PRO A 218 11.65 -9.94 -21.75
CA PRO A 218 11.67 -8.68 -22.51
C PRO A 218 10.80 -8.69 -23.77
N THR A 219 10.39 -9.85 -24.27
CA THR A 219 9.64 -9.95 -25.54
C THR A 219 8.17 -10.30 -25.34
N ASN A 220 7.86 -11.17 -24.40
CA ASN A 220 6.54 -11.78 -24.19
C ASN A 220 6.12 -11.73 -22.72
N GLY A 221 6.95 -11.14 -21.86
CA GLY A 221 6.61 -10.92 -20.47
C GLY A 221 5.42 -9.99 -20.35
N LEU A 222 4.77 -10.06 -19.20
CA LEU A 222 3.60 -9.25 -18.93
C LEU A 222 3.85 -7.75 -19.08
N LEU A 223 5.01 -7.24 -18.61
CA LEU A 223 5.30 -5.80 -18.69
C LEU A 223 5.40 -5.33 -20.14
N GLU A 224 6.03 -6.11 -21.01
CA GLU A 224 6.10 -5.80 -22.45
C GLU A 224 4.71 -5.75 -23.08
N ARG A 225 3.86 -6.75 -22.79
CA ARG A 225 2.48 -6.79 -23.32
C ARG A 225 1.59 -5.70 -22.75
N LEU A 226 1.85 -5.27 -21.53
CA LEU A 226 1.12 -4.16 -20.90
C LEU A 226 1.54 -2.81 -21.51
N GLY A 227 2.83 -2.62 -21.80
CA GLY A 227 3.31 -1.45 -22.55
C GLY A 227 2.67 -1.34 -23.93
N GLU A 228 2.69 -2.42 -24.72
CA GLU A 228 2.00 -2.49 -26.02
C GLU A 228 0.49 -2.19 -25.91
N PHE A 229 -0.16 -2.68 -24.86
CA PHE A 229 -1.59 -2.43 -24.62
C PHE A 229 -1.87 -0.93 -24.40
N PHE A 230 -1.04 -0.25 -23.58
CA PHE A 230 -1.20 1.17 -23.32
C PHE A 230 -0.90 2.04 -24.55
N GLU A 231 0.12 1.69 -25.34
CA GLU A 231 0.37 2.33 -26.65
C GLU A 231 -0.84 2.19 -27.58
N ALA A 232 -1.42 0.98 -27.67
CA ALA A 232 -2.62 0.76 -28.48
C ALA A 232 -3.84 1.52 -27.96
N ALA A 233 -3.98 1.65 -26.65
CA ALA A 233 -5.03 2.47 -26.03
C ALA A 233 -4.83 3.96 -26.33
N GLY A 234 -3.59 4.45 -26.32
CA GLY A 234 -3.26 5.83 -26.70
C GLY A 234 -3.57 6.12 -28.17
N GLU A 235 -3.23 5.21 -29.09
CA GLU A 235 -3.64 5.32 -30.50
C GLU A 235 -5.16 5.31 -30.65
N LYS A 236 -5.86 4.52 -29.83
CA LYS A 236 -7.33 4.51 -29.81
C LYS A 236 -7.92 5.82 -29.30
N ALA A 237 -7.29 6.46 -28.32
CA ALA A 237 -7.71 7.76 -27.79
C ALA A 237 -7.61 8.88 -28.85
N LYS A 238 -6.55 8.87 -29.66
CA LYS A 238 -6.36 9.84 -30.77
C LYS A 238 -7.47 9.81 -31.82
N GLU A 239 -8.18 8.68 -31.96
CA GLU A 239 -9.33 8.59 -32.88
C GLU A 239 -10.49 9.51 -32.50
N ALA A 240 -10.55 10.03 -31.27
CA ALA A 240 -11.57 10.98 -30.85
C ALA A 240 -11.44 12.34 -31.57
N GLU A 241 -10.25 12.68 -32.11
CA GLU A 241 -9.94 13.99 -32.72
C GLU A 241 -10.23 15.21 -31.81
N GLU A 242 -10.31 14.98 -30.51
CA GLU A 242 -10.52 15.97 -29.44
C GLU A 242 -9.22 16.22 -28.68
N ASP A 243 -9.04 17.43 -28.12
CA ASP A 243 -7.83 17.82 -27.36
C ASP A 243 -7.58 16.86 -26.19
N ASP A 244 -8.63 16.55 -25.43
CA ASP A 244 -8.62 15.57 -24.34
C ASP A 244 -8.16 14.17 -24.80
N GLY A 245 -8.46 13.79 -26.05
CA GLY A 245 -8.02 12.52 -26.64
C GLY A 245 -6.51 12.50 -26.94
N PHE A 246 -5.92 13.65 -27.28
CA PHE A 246 -4.48 13.79 -27.46
C PHE A 246 -3.76 13.80 -26.12
N ASP A 247 -4.25 14.53 -25.12
CA ASP A 247 -3.70 14.55 -23.76
C ASP A 247 -3.69 13.14 -23.16
N LEU A 248 -4.83 12.42 -23.22
CA LEU A 248 -4.91 11.04 -22.78
C LEU A 248 -3.93 10.12 -23.54
N SER A 249 -3.71 10.37 -24.84
CA SER A 249 -2.74 9.57 -25.60
C SER A 249 -1.30 9.78 -25.16
N TYR A 250 -0.96 10.99 -24.68
CA TYR A 250 0.36 11.27 -24.12
C TYR A 250 0.53 10.58 -22.76
N ASP A 251 -0.48 10.65 -21.90
CA ASP A 251 -0.47 9.97 -20.59
C ASP A 251 -0.30 8.44 -20.75
N LEU A 252 -1.01 7.84 -21.71
CA LEU A 252 -0.92 6.41 -21.97
C LEU A 252 0.42 5.99 -22.59
N ALA A 253 1.00 6.85 -23.43
CA ALA A 253 2.34 6.62 -23.99
C ALA A 253 3.44 6.74 -22.93
N ASP A 254 3.30 7.71 -22.02
CA ASP A 254 4.21 7.89 -20.88
C ASP A 254 4.15 6.68 -19.93
N ALA A 255 2.93 6.21 -19.60
CA ALA A 255 2.74 5.00 -18.82
C ALA A 255 3.37 3.77 -19.48
N ALA A 256 3.26 3.62 -20.80
CA ALA A 256 3.91 2.52 -21.53
C ALA A 256 5.44 2.59 -21.45
N ALA A 257 6.02 3.79 -21.56
CA ALA A 257 7.44 4.02 -21.42
C ALA A 257 7.93 3.67 -19.99
N GLU A 258 7.20 4.09 -18.96
CA GLU A 258 7.52 3.77 -17.57
C GLU A 258 7.44 2.27 -17.27
N ILE A 259 6.47 1.56 -17.85
CA ILE A 259 6.37 0.10 -17.71
C ILE A 259 7.59 -0.61 -18.33
N ARG A 260 8.05 -0.17 -19.51
CA ARG A 260 9.25 -0.72 -20.16
C ARG A 260 10.51 -0.37 -19.38
N ASN A 261 10.61 0.87 -18.89
CA ASN A 261 11.70 1.31 -18.00
C ASN A 261 11.74 0.47 -16.71
N LEU A 262 10.60 0.15 -16.11
CA LEU A 262 10.52 -0.75 -14.96
C LEU A 262 11.05 -2.16 -15.29
N ALA A 263 10.71 -2.70 -16.47
CA ALA A 263 11.25 -3.98 -16.93
C ALA A 263 12.78 -3.92 -17.09
N GLU A 264 13.31 -2.83 -17.63
CA GLU A 264 14.75 -2.57 -17.72
C GLU A 264 15.39 -2.45 -16.33
N VAL A 265 14.79 -1.76 -15.36
CA VAL A 265 15.32 -1.66 -14.00
C VAL A 265 15.38 -3.04 -13.33
N LEU A 266 14.37 -3.88 -13.58
CA LEU A 266 14.23 -5.19 -12.95
C LEU A 266 14.89 -6.34 -13.71
N HIS A 267 15.54 -6.12 -14.85
CA HIS A 267 16.09 -7.19 -15.71
C HIS A 267 17.01 -8.19 -14.99
N LEU A 268 17.72 -7.76 -13.93
CA LEU A 268 18.59 -8.64 -13.12
C LEU A 268 17.89 -9.29 -11.92
N ALA A 269 16.64 -8.92 -11.62
CA ALA A 269 15.92 -9.40 -10.45
C ALA A 269 15.71 -10.92 -10.50
N GLU A 270 15.44 -11.46 -11.69
CA GLU A 270 15.31 -12.90 -11.94
C GLU A 270 16.59 -13.67 -11.59
N ASP A 271 17.73 -13.23 -12.11
CA ASP A 271 19.02 -13.86 -11.85
C ASP A 271 19.43 -13.71 -10.39
N ARG A 272 19.18 -12.54 -9.78
CA ARG A 272 19.36 -12.33 -8.34
C ARG A 272 18.50 -13.29 -7.52
N MET A 273 17.24 -13.48 -7.88
CA MET A 273 16.34 -14.45 -7.23
C MET A 273 16.92 -15.87 -7.29
N ARG A 274 17.41 -16.32 -8.45
CA ARG A 274 18.06 -17.65 -8.58
C ARG A 274 19.25 -17.82 -7.63
N THR A 275 20.04 -16.77 -7.45
CA THR A 275 21.22 -16.81 -6.56
C THR A 275 20.89 -16.88 -5.06
N LEU A 276 19.64 -16.65 -4.66
CA LEU A 276 19.20 -16.79 -3.27
C LEU A 276 19.03 -18.26 -2.83
N THR A 277 19.19 -19.22 -3.76
CA THR A 277 19.12 -20.65 -3.45
C THR A 277 20.20 -21.04 -2.42
N PRO A 278 19.83 -21.61 -1.26
CA PRO A 278 20.82 -22.10 -0.32
C PRO A 278 21.60 -23.27 -0.93
N LEU A 279 22.93 -23.18 -0.91
CA LEU A 279 23.81 -24.31 -1.19
C LEU A 279 23.35 -25.51 -0.33
N LEU A 280 23.05 -26.62 -1.00
CA LEU A 280 22.66 -27.88 -0.37
C LEU A 280 23.61 -28.23 0.79
N PRO A 281 23.14 -28.88 1.87
CA PRO A 281 24.02 -29.41 2.91
C PRO A 281 25.09 -30.28 2.27
N ALA A 282 26.36 -30.05 2.63
CA ALA A 282 27.51 -30.76 2.09
C ALA A 282 27.26 -32.28 2.00
N PRO A 283 27.80 -32.97 0.97
CA PRO A 283 27.66 -34.41 0.86
C PRO A 283 28.14 -35.05 2.16
N ARG A 284 27.25 -35.74 2.87
CA ARG A 284 27.66 -36.55 4.02
C ARG A 284 28.58 -37.64 3.47
N LEU A 285 29.87 -37.47 3.71
CA LEU A 285 30.87 -38.51 3.48
C LEU A 285 30.35 -39.82 4.11
N PRO A 286 30.40 -40.95 3.39
CA PRO A 286 30.02 -42.23 3.99
C PRO A 286 30.91 -42.49 5.21
N PRO A 287 30.37 -43.10 6.28
CA PRO A 287 31.16 -43.42 7.46
C PRO A 287 32.34 -44.30 7.06
N ALA A 288 33.53 -43.90 7.50
CA ALA A 288 34.76 -44.66 7.31
C ALA A 288 34.58 -46.10 7.82
N PRO A 289 35.13 -47.12 7.13
CA PRO A 289 35.02 -48.50 7.58
C PRO A 289 35.66 -48.64 8.96
N ALA A 290 34.95 -49.33 9.85
CA ALA A 290 35.38 -49.63 11.21
C ALA A 290 36.79 -50.26 11.21
N CYS A 291 37.68 -49.64 11.99
CA CYS A 291 39.00 -50.16 12.28
C CYS A 291 38.86 -51.55 12.96
N PRO A 292 39.56 -52.60 12.50
CA PRO A 292 39.46 -53.92 13.11
C PRO A 292 40.09 -53.95 14.52
N PRO A 293 39.61 -54.84 15.40
CA PRO A 293 40.01 -54.89 16.80
C PRO A 293 41.50 -55.23 16.97
N SER A 294 42.18 -54.48 17.84
CA SER A 294 43.56 -54.72 18.24
C SER A 294 43.71 -56.07 18.96
N LEU A 295 44.68 -56.87 18.52
CA LEU A 295 45.08 -58.13 19.16
C LEU A 295 45.82 -57.87 20.49
N PRO A 296 45.76 -58.81 21.45
CA PRO A 296 46.25 -58.60 22.81
C PRO A 296 47.78 -58.68 22.96
N SER A 297 48.25 -57.97 23.96
CA SER A 297 49.65 -57.69 24.33
C SER A 297 50.52 -58.93 24.56
N ARG A 298 51.76 -58.89 24.06
CA ARG A 298 52.84 -59.80 24.46
C ARG A 298 53.64 -59.17 25.61
N ALA A 299 53.64 -59.84 26.74
CA ALA A 299 54.36 -59.44 27.95
C ALA A 299 55.74 -60.11 28.06
N LEU A 300 56.63 -59.39 28.76
CA LEU A 300 57.83 -59.82 29.53
C LEU A 300 59.13 -60.13 28.77
N PRO A 301 60.33 -59.98 29.41
CA PRO A 301 60.57 -59.93 30.85
C PRO A 301 61.41 -58.77 31.42
N ALA A 302 61.26 -58.58 32.73
CA ALA A 302 62.11 -57.76 33.58
C ALA A 302 63.20 -58.62 34.25
N ALA A 303 64.44 -58.11 34.30
CA ALA A 303 65.48 -58.38 35.29
C ALA A 303 66.70 -57.50 34.93
N GLN A 304 67.48 -56.90 35.83
CA GLN A 304 67.49 -56.73 37.28
C GLN A 304 68.49 -55.58 37.58
N PRO A 305 68.49 -54.99 38.79
CA PRO A 305 69.34 -53.85 39.14
C PRO A 305 70.66 -54.27 39.82
N ARG A 306 71.67 -53.39 39.76
CA ARG A 306 72.42 -52.79 40.90
C ARG A 306 73.90 -52.50 40.59
N HIS A 307 74.28 -51.24 40.87
CA HIS A 307 75.47 -50.67 41.53
C HIS A 307 76.84 -51.38 41.38
N THR A 308 77.96 -50.67 41.22
CA THR A 308 78.55 -49.75 42.22
C THR A 308 79.74 -48.99 41.65
N ARG A 309 79.91 -47.77 42.18
CA ARG A 309 81.15 -47.04 42.52
C ARG A 309 82.13 -46.64 41.41
#